data_AF-A0A833M665-F1
#
_entry.id   AF-A0A833M665-F1
#
_cell.length_a   1.000
_cell.length_b   1.000
_cell.length_c   1.000
_cell.angle_alpha   90.00
_cell.angle_beta   90.00
_cell.angle_gamma   90.00
#
_symmetry.space_group_name_H-M   'P 1'
#
loop_
_entity.id
_entity.type
_entity.pdbx_description
1 polymer ?
#
loop_
_entity_poly.entity_id
_entity_poly.type
_entity_poly.pdbx_seq_one_letter_code
_entity_poly.pdbx_strand_id
1 'polypeptide(L)'
;MKIDNSTIINNTPKIPEKLPEDSKRLMEVCQQFEAIFVNMMFKQMRATVIDGGLTEKSNARDIYQSLHDEQLSEEISKGQGIGLAKELYNQLSGATRTTIRRQE
;
A
#
# COMPACT_ATOMS: atom_id res chain seq x y z
N MET A 1 5.71 -0.84 -30.07
CA MET A 1 5.99 -1.62 -28.83
C MET A 1 5.47 -0.79 -27.66
N LYS A 2 4.32 -1.16 -27.07
CA LYS A 2 3.87 -0.52 -25.83
C LYS A 2 4.68 -1.15 -24.72
N ILE A 3 5.61 -0.40 -24.14
CA ILE A 3 6.34 -0.84 -22.96
C ILE A 3 5.29 -0.81 -21.84
N ASP A 4 4.97 -1.98 -21.29
CA ASP A 4 4.10 -2.09 -20.13
C ASP A 4 4.91 -1.66 -18.90
N ASN A 5 4.69 -0.42 -18.48
CA ASN A 5 5.42 0.25 -17.40
C ASN A 5 5.26 -0.44 -16.02
N SER A 6 4.41 -1.47 -15.89
CA SER A 6 4.28 -2.29 -14.68
C SER A 6 5.46 -3.23 -14.42
N THR A 7 6.34 -3.47 -15.40
CA THR A 7 7.37 -4.53 -15.28
C THR A 7 8.65 -4.08 -14.55
N ILE A 8 8.95 -2.77 -14.51
CA ILE A 8 10.25 -2.25 -14.05
C ILE A 8 10.26 -1.86 -12.56
N ILE A 9 9.10 -1.79 -11.90
CA ILE A 9 8.95 -1.31 -10.52
C ILE A 9 8.14 -2.30 -9.66
N ASN A 10 8.75 -3.46 -9.37
CA ASN A 10 8.13 -4.49 -8.54
C ASN A 10 8.82 -4.58 -7.17
N ASN A 11 8.53 -3.65 -6.26
CA ASN A 11 8.60 -3.92 -4.82
C ASN A 11 7.18 -4.10 -4.29
N THR A 12 6.48 -5.09 -4.83
CA THR A 12 5.17 -5.49 -4.32
C THR A 12 5.35 -5.88 -2.85
N PRO A 13 4.68 -5.20 -1.91
CA PRO A 13 4.83 -5.54 -0.50
C PRO A 13 4.45 -7.00 -0.30
N LYS A 14 5.34 -7.76 0.33
CA LYS A 14 5.18 -9.20 0.51
C LYS A 14 4.14 -9.47 1.59
N ILE A 15 2.87 -9.31 1.24
CA ILE A 15 1.76 -9.72 2.09
C ILE A 15 1.82 -11.25 2.20
N PRO A 16 1.96 -11.81 3.41
CA PRO A 16 2.02 -13.25 3.58
C PRO A 16 0.67 -13.89 3.24
N GLU A 17 0.71 -15.09 2.64
CA GLU A 17 -0.47 -15.87 2.28
C GLU A 17 -1.29 -16.31 3.51
N LYS A 18 -0.62 -16.47 4.67
CA LYS A 18 -1.24 -16.76 5.97
C LYS A 18 -1.05 -15.58 6.91
N LEU A 19 -2.07 -15.27 7.72
CA LEU A 19 -1.96 -14.27 8.77
C LEU A 19 -0.80 -14.63 9.72
N PRO A 20 0.10 -13.68 10.04
CA PRO A 20 1.11 -13.88 11.05
C PRO A 20 0.48 -14.14 12.42
N GLU A 21 0.99 -15.15 13.13
CA GLU A 21 0.61 -15.43 14.53
C GLU A 21 1.31 -14.46 15.51
N ASP A 22 2.45 -13.91 15.09
CA ASP A 22 3.16 -12.88 15.83
C ASP A 22 2.50 -11.50 15.64
N SER A 23 2.16 -10.87 16.76
CA SER A 23 1.58 -9.54 16.83
C SER A 23 2.43 -8.48 16.14
N LYS A 24 3.76 -8.56 16.26
CA LYS A 24 4.66 -7.57 15.64
C LYS A 24 4.65 -7.72 14.12
N ARG A 25 4.78 -8.94 13.62
CA ARG A 25 4.70 -9.25 12.18
C ARG A 25 3.31 -8.94 11.60
N LEU A 26 2.24 -9.13 12.36
CA LEU A 26 0.89 -8.76 11.93
C LEU A 26 0.77 -7.24 11.74
N MET A 27 1.33 -6.44 12.65
CA MET A 27 1.37 -4.98 12.50
C MET A 27 2.17 -4.55 11.27
N GLU A 28 3.34 -5.16 11.03
CA GLU A 28 4.18 -4.87 9.85
C GLU A 28 3.45 -5.14 8.53
N VAL A 29 2.63 -6.21 8.48
CA VAL A 29 1.79 -6.51 7.31
C VAL A 29 0.66 -5.49 7.16
N CYS A 30 0.05 -5.05 8.26
CA CYS A 30 -0.97 -4.00 8.21
C CYS A 30 -0.41 -2.65 7.72
N GLN A 31 0.82 -2.31 8.12
CA GLN A 31 1.52 -1.12 7.62
C GLN A 31 1.84 -1.22 6.13
N GLN A 32 2.31 -2.38 5.68
CA GLN A 32 2.54 -2.63 4.25
C GLN A 32 1.26 -2.51 3.42
N PHE A 33 0.13 -2.97 3.96
CA PHE A 33 -1.17 -2.81 3.31
C PHE A 33 -1.59 -1.33 3.23
N GLU A 34 -1.39 -0.56 4.30
CA GLU A 34 -1.65 0.88 4.29
C GLU A 34 -0.81 1.60 3.22
N ALA A 35 0.46 1.22 3.01
CA ALA A 35 1.30 1.78 1.95
C ALA A 35 0.71 1.56 0.56
N ILE A 36 0.26 0.33 0.27
CA ILE A 36 -0.40 0.03 -1.01
C ILE A 36 -1.66 0.87 -1.19
N PHE A 37 -2.46 0.98 -0.13
CA PHE A 37 -3.69 1.76 -0.16
C PHE A 37 -3.43 3.24 -0.44
N VAL A 38 -2.45 3.84 0.23
CA VAL A 38 -2.05 5.24 0.03
C VAL A 38 -1.48 5.44 -1.38
N ASN A 39 -0.67 4.50 -1.89
CA ASN A 39 -0.18 4.55 -3.26
C ASN A 39 -1.34 4.51 -4.29
N MET A 40 -2.32 3.63 -4.07
CA MET A 40 -3.52 3.57 -4.88
C MET A 40 -4.29 4.88 -4.82
N MET A 41 -4.44 5.48 -3.64
CA MET A 41 -5.08 6.77 -3.46
C MET A 41 -4.40 7.85 -4.30
N PHE A 42 -3.06 7.95 -4.26
CA PHE A 42 -2.31 8.90 -5.11
C PHE A 42 -2.53 8.67 -6.60
N LYS A 43 -2.56 7.41 -7.04
CA LYS A 43 -2.86 7.07 -8.43
C LYS A 43 -4.26 7.52 -8.84
N GLN A 44 -5.27 7.26 -8.01
CA GLN A 44 -6.65 7.69 -8.29
C GLN A 44 -6.77 9.22 -8.28
N MET A 45 -6.13 9.90 -7.33
CA MET A 45 -6.09 11.37 -7.28
C MET A 45 -5.45 12.01 -8.52
N ARG A 46 -4.47 11.35 -9.15
CA ARG A 46 -3.88 11.83 -10.42
C ARG A 46 -4.76 11.50 -11.61
N ALA A 47 -5.42 10.35 -11.61
CA ALA A 47 -6.34 9.96 -12.67
C ALA A 47 -7.54 10.92 -12.80
N THR A 48 -7.87 11.69 -11.76
CA THR A 48 -8.91 12.73 -11.82
C THR A 48 -8.43 14.06 -12.40
N VAL A 49 -7.12 14.26 -12.59
CA VAL A 49 -6.58 15.45 -13.24
C VAL A 49 -6.73 15.30 -14.75
N ILE A 50 -7.46 16.21 -15.39
CA ILE A 50 -7.69 16.18 -16.84
C ILE A 50 -6.36 16.40 -17.57
N ASP A 51 -6.07 15.48 -18.48
CA ASP A 51 -4.95 15.56 -19.40
C ASP A 51 -5.19 16.66 -20.45
N GLY A 52 -4.86 17.91 -20.12
CA GLY A 52 -5.08 19.05 -21.03
C GLY A 52 -4.37 20.35 -20.67
N GLY A 53 -3.42 20.31 -19.72
CA GLY A 53 -2.64 21.47 -19.29
C GLY A 53 -1.42 21.77 -20.17
N LEU A 54 -0.70 22.84 -19.82
CA LEU A 54 0.52 23.35 -20.48
C LEU A 54 1.74 22.41 -20.47
N THR A 55 1.62 21.20 -19.93
CA THR A 55 2.74 20.27 -19.72
C THR A 55 2.53 19.00 -20.54
N GLU A 56 3.47 18.68 -21.43
CA GLU A 56 3.46 17.43 -22.18
C GLU A 56 3.65 16.22 -21.25
N LYS A 57 2.90 15.15 -21.52
CA LYS A 57 3.12 13.84 -20.88
C LYS A 57 4.46 13.28 -21.33
N SER A 58 5.30 12.88 -20.37
CA SER A 58 6.57 12.22 -20.64
C SER A 58 6.66 10.92 -19.86
N ASN A 59 7.01 9.83 -20.54
CA ASN A 59 7.20 8.52 -19.92
C ASN A 59 8.21 8.56 -18.76
N ALA A 60 9.26 9.38 -18.88
CA ALA A 60 10.25 9.54 -17.82
C ALA A 60 9.66 10.19 -16.57
N ARG A 61 8.71 11.13 -16.75
CA ARG A 61 8.02 11.79 -15.66
C ARG A 61 7.04 10.84 -14.96
N ASP A 62 6.31 10.04 -15.72
CA ASP A 62 5.39 9.03 -15.17
C ASP A 62 6.13 7.99 -14.32
N ILE A 63 7.32 7.55 -14.77
CA ILE A 63 8.18 6.63 -14.01
C ILE A 63 8.65 7.29 -12.71
N TYR A 64 9.23 8.50 -12.81
CA TYR A 64 9.71 9.22 -11.63
C TYR A 64 8.60 9.45 -10.60
N GLN A 65 7.42 9.84 -11.07
CA GLN A 65 6.27 10.10 -10.21
C GLN A 65 5.75 8.81 -9.56
N SER A 66 5.74 7.70 -10.28
CA SER A 66 5.37 6.40 -9.72
C SER A 66 6.32 5.96 -8.61
N LEU A 67 7.64 6.11 -8.82
CA LEU A 67 8.66 5.83 -7.80
C LEU A 67 8.54 6.77 -6.60
N HIS A 68 8.28 8.05 -6.85
CA HIS A 68 8.09 9.04 -5.80
C HIS A 68 6.89 8.69 -4.92
N ASP A 69 5.77 8.33 -5.54
CA ASP A 69 4.53 7.96 -4.86
C ASP A 69 4.69 6.69 -4.03
N GLU A 70 5.48 5.73 -4.51
CA GLU A 70 5.81 4.51 -3.79
C GLU A 70 6.60 4.82 -2.52
N GLN A 71 7.74 5.53 -2.62
CA GLN A 71 8.55 5.88 -1.46
C GLN A 71 7.77 6.73 -0.46
N LEU A 72 7.00 7.69 -0.97
CA LEU A 72 6.16 8.55 -0.13
C LEU A 72 5.11 7.72 0.62
N SER A 73 4.45 6.78 -0.06
CA SER A 73 3.46 5.89 0.58
C SER A 73 4.07 5.00 1.66
N GLU A 74 5.29 4.51 1.44
CA GLU A 74 6.00 3.70 2.43
C GLU A 74 6.35 4.52 3.67
N GLU A 75 6.90 5.71 3.50
CA GLU A 75 7.25 6.60 4.62
C GLU A 75 6.03 7.07 5.41
N ILE A 76 4.92 7.39 4.72
CA ILE A 76 3.65 7.73 5.37
C ILE A 76 3.18 6.58 6.28
N SER A 77 3.30 5.34 5.81
CA SER A 77 2.81 4.15 6.50
C SER A 77 3.68 3.71 7.68
N LYS A 78 4.97 4.09 7.69
CA LYS A 78 5.86 3.90 8.84
C LYS A 78 5.57 4.89 9.97
N GLY A 79 5.10 6.09 9.62
CA GLY A 79 4.76 7.15 10.56
C GLY A 79 3.38 6.97 11.19
N GLN A 80 2.67 8.08 11.40
CA GLN A 80 1.30 8.05 11.92
C GLN A 80 0.29 7.55 10.88
N GLY A 81 0.66 7.56 9.59
CA GLY A 81 -0.18 7.07 8.50
C GLY A 81 -1.53 7.76 8.42
N ILE A 82 -2.48 7.05 7.81
CA ILE A 82 -3.90 7.43 7.81
C ILE A 82 -4.68 6.70 8.93
N GLY A 83 -4.02 5.79 9.65
CA GLY A 83 -4.58 5.03 10.76
C GLY A 83 -5.25 3.70 10.34
N LEU A 84 -5.20 3.36 9.06
CA LEU A 84 -5.78 2.13 8.52
C LEU A 84 -5.04 0.89 9.03
N ALA A 85 -3.71 0.96 9.14
CA ALA A 85 -2.91 -0.15 9.64
C ALA A 85 -3.32 -0.57 11.07
N LYS A 86 -3.57 0.42 11.94
CA LYS A 86 -3.99 0.20 13.32
C LYS A 86 -5.39 -0.42 13.40
N GLU A 87 -6.32 0.10 12.60
CA GLU A 87 -7.70 -0.40 12.59
C GLU A 87 -7.77 -1.83 12.04
N LEU A 88 -7.03 -2.09 10.96
CA LEU A 88 -6.89 -3.44 10.39
C LEU A 88 -6.25 -4.39 11.40
N TYR A 89 -5.21 -3.97 12.10
CA TYR A 89 -4.59 -4.76 13.16
C TYR A 89 -5.59 -5.09 14.29
N ASN A 90 -6.40 -4.13 14.74
CA ASN A 90 -7.41 -4.36 15.78
C ASN A 90 -8.44 -5.41 15.34
N GLN A 91 -8.90 -5.34 14.09
CA GLN A 91 -9.87 -6.29 13.54
C GLN A 91 -9.26 -7.70 13.43
N LEU A 92 -8.04 -7.81 12.92
CA LEU A 92 -7.38 -9.10 12.72
C LEU A 92 -6.95 -9.73 14.05
N SER A 93 -6.41 -8.95 14.99
CA SER A 93 -6.01 -9.45 16.31
C SER A 93 -7.22 -9.85 17.18
N GLY A 94 -8.35 -9.13 17.07
CA GLY A 94 -9.62 -9.49 17.69
C GLY A 94 -10.26 -10.74 17.08
N ALA A 95 -10.19 -10.89 15.76
CA ALA A 95 -10.65 -12.09 15.06
C ALA A 95 -9.87 -13.34 15.50
N THR A 96 -8.53 -13.24 15.58
CA THR A 96 -7.67 -14.33 16.08
C THR A 96 -7.98 -14.71 17.52
N ARG A 97 -8.32 -13.75 18.39
CA ARG A 97 -8.72 -14.04 19.79
C ARG A 97 -10.04 -14.82 19.87
N THR A 98 -10.96 -14.60 18.93
CA THR A 98 -12.29 -15.25 18.93
C THR A 98 -12.24 -16.67 18.37
N THR A 99 -11.30 -16.96 17.47
CA THR A 99 -11.11 -18.31 16.92
C THR A 99 -10.37 -19.25 17.88
N ILE A 100 -9.42 -18.74 18.69
CA ILE A 100 -8.69 -19.55 19.68
C ILE A 100 -9.62 -20.02 20.82
N ARG A 101 -10.61 -19.22 21.23
CA ARG A 101 -11.55 -19.58 22.32
C ARG A 101 -12.67 -20.55 21.95
N ARG A 102 -12.80 -20.94 20.68
CA ARG A 102 -13.83 -21.91 20.24
C ARG A 102 -13.34 -23.37 20.21
N GLN A 103 -12.12 -23.65 20.67
CA GLN A 103 -11.57 -25.01 20.71
C GLN A 103 -11.36 -25.56 22.13
N GLU A 104 -11.98 -24.95 23.15
CA GLU A 104 -12.09 -25.53 24.51
C GLU A 104 -13.55 -25.87 24.83
#